data_AF-A0A8H9W336-F1
#
_entry.id   AF-A0A8H9W336-F1
#
_cell.length_a   1.000
_cell.length_b   1.000
_cell.length_c   1.000
_cell.angle_alpha   90.00
_cell.angle_beta   90.00
_cell.angle_gamma   90.00
#
_symmetry.space_group_name_H-M   'P 1'
#
loop_
_entity.id
_entity.type
_entity.pdbx_description
1 polymer ?
#
loop_
_entity_poly.entity_id
_entity_poly.type
_entity_poly.pdbx_seq_one_letter_code
_entity_poly.pdbx_strand_id
1 'polypeptide(L)'
;MKFKSKKYSIDSTDYQVGQDNVSKWGMDIHSNVFSISIGLSLLFIITLLALPPSETKDAINTIKNAALVNFDFVFMWGANILLLFAIGIAVSPLGKIRLGGDKATTDYSTLSWISMLFAAGMGIGLIFWGVAEPTAFYTDWAGTPLNAEPFTEQGREIALGATVFHWGLHAWAIYGMTALCLAYFVYNKGLPLSMRSIFYPLFGDLVWGKLGDVIDVMAVLVTLFGLATSLGLGGSQAASGISHVLGFENSLLLQQGIILLIMGLAILSIIRGMDGG
;
A
#
# COMPACT_ATOMS: atom_id res chain seq x y z
N MET A 1 -25.01 -0.14 17.45
CA MET A 1 -23.96 -0.84 18.22
C MET A 1 -23.68 -0.01 19.47
N LYS A 2 -23.66 -0.56 20.70
CA LYS A 2 -23.24 0.23 21.88
C LYS A 2 -21.73 0.05 22.05
N PHE A 3 -20.95 1.10 21.77
CA PHE A 3 -19.49 1.06 21.92
C PHE A 3 -19.09 1.10 23.39
N LYS A 4 -18.11 0.27 23.77
CA LYS A 4 -17.68 0.10 25.17
C LYS A 4 -17.06 1.37 25.76
N SER A 5 -16.45 2.20 24.92
CA SER A 5 -15.93 3.52 25.28
C SER A 5 -16.40 4.53 24.25
N LYS A 6 -17.19 5.50 24.71
CA LYS A 6 -17.66 6.64 23.91
C LYS A 6 -16.53 7.59 23.51
N LYS A 7 -15.40 7.57 24.22
CA LYS A 7 -14.26 8.44 23.93
C LYS A 7 -13.69 8.09 22.55
N TYR A 8 -13.59 9.08 21.67
CA TYR A 8 -13.13 8.92 20.30
C TYR A 8 -13.95 7.90 19.49
N SER A 9 -15.27 7.97 19.62
CA SER A 9 -16.22 7.18 18.83
C SER A 9 -17.08 8.10 17.97
N ILE A 10 -17.84 7.53 17.03
CA ILE A 10 -18.79 8.34 16.24
C ILE A 10 -19.81 9.06 17.15
N ASP A 11 -20.14 8.48 18.30
CA ASP A 11 -21.04 9.07 19.29
C ASP A 11 -20.41 10.23 20.09
N SER A 12 -19.12 10.55 19.89
CA SER A 12 -18.43 11.67 20.56
C SER A 12 -18.21 12.90 19.69
N THR A 13 -18.81 12.93 18.51
CA THR A 13 -18.72 14.04 17.55
C THR A 13 -20.08 14.31 16.94
N ASP A 14 -20.28 15.54 16.47
CA ASP A 14 -21.46 15.91 15.69
C ASP A 14 -21.34 15.51 14.21
N TYR A 15 -20.18 14.97 13.80
CA TYR A 15 -19.93 14.49 12.44
C TYR A 15 -20.85 13.33 12.07
N GLN A 16 -21.50 13.44 10.90
CA GLN A 16 -22.28 12.36 10.32
C GLN A 16 -21.51 11.69 9.17
N VAL A 17 -21.43 10.36 9.21
CA VAL A 17 -20.77 9.58 8.15
C VAL A 17 -21.43 9.87 6.80
N GLY A 18 -20.63 10.37 5.85
CA GLY A 18 -21.10 10.70 4.50
C GLY A 18 -21.71 12.09 4.35
N GLN A 19 -21.69 12.95 5.36
CA GLN A 19 -22.24 14.31 5.26
C GLN A 19 -21.61 15.17 4.15
N ASP A 20 -20.33 14.89 3.82
CA ASP A 20 -19.54 15.59 2.81
C ASP A 20 -19.51 14.84 1.46
N ASN A 21 -20.26 13.74 1.37
CA ASN A 21 -20.30 12.92 0.18
C ASN A 21 -21.38 13.40 -0.79
N VAL A 22 -21.09 13.23 -2.08
CA VAL A 22 -22.01 13.47 -3.18
C VAL A 22 -22.25 12.13 -3.87
N SER A 23 -23.51 11.69 -3.89
CA SER A 23 -23.91 10.49 -4.62
C SER A 23 -24.13 10.83 -6.10
N LYS A 24 -23.25 10.34 -6.98
CA LYS A 24 -23.33 10.50 -8.44
C LYS A 24 -22.90 9.22 -9.14
N TRP A 25 -23.59 8.87 -10.22
CA TRP A 25 -23.31 7.69 -11.04
C TRP A 25 -23.26 6.36 -10.24
N GLY A 26 -24.07 6.26 -9.19
CA GLY A 26 -24.08 5.08 -8.30
C GLY A 26 -22.88 5.01 -7.35
N MET A 27 -22.01 6.02 -7.32
CA MET A 27 -20.88 6.13 -6.41
C MET A 27 -21.18 7.16 -5.32
N ASP A 28 -20.72 6.88 -4.10
CA ASP A 28 -20.75 7.81 -2.97
C ASP A 28 -19.35 8.40 -2.77
N ILE A 29 -19.17 9.68 -3.11
CA ILE A 29 -17.85 10.29 -3.28
C ILE A 29 -17.68 11.50 -2.38
N HIS A 30 -16.63 11.51 -1.57
CA HIS A 30 -16.21 12.71 -0.85
C HIS A 30 -15.64 13.75 -1.83
N SER A 31 -16.40 14.82 -2.09
CA SER A 31 -16.14 15.73 -3.22
C SER A 31 -14.75 16.40 -3.18
N ASN A 32 -14.34 16.89 -2.00
CA ASN A 32 -13.04 17.54 -1.83
C ASN A 32 -11.88 16.58 -2.07
N VAL A 33 -11.86 15.45 -1.36
CA VAL A 33 -10.80 14.44 -1.48
C VAL A 33 -10.67 13.97 -2.92
N PHE A 34 -11.79 13.61 -3.57
CA PHE A 34 -11.76 13.17 -4.96
C PHE A 34 -11.20 14.23 -5.90
N SER A 35 -11.70 15.46 -5.83
CA SER A 35 -11.31 16.55 -6.74
C SER A 35 -9.85 16.97 -6.55
N ILE A 36 -9.36 17.01 -5.30
CA ILE A 36 -7.98 17.34 -5.00
C ILE A 36 -7.06 16.20 -5.44
N SER A 37 -7.39 14.94 -5.12
CA SER A 37 -6.58 13.79 -5.50
C SER A 37 -6.47 13.65 -7.02
N ILE A 38 -7.57 13.79 -7.77
CA ILE A 38 -7.51 13.72 -9.24
C ILE A 38 -6.75 14.92 -9.82
N GLY A 39 -6.95 16.12 -9.29
CA GLY A 39 -6.24 17.32 -9.73
C GLY A 39 -4.73 17.20 -9.52
N LEU A 40 -4.29 16.75 -8.34
CA LEU A 40 -2.87 16.52 -8.03
C LEU A 40 -2.27 15.39 -8.87
N SER A 41 -3.02 14.30 -9.08
CA SER A 41 -2.57 13.18 -9.92
C SER A 41 -2.38 13.61 -11.37
N LEU A 42 -3.35 14.35 -11.94
CA LEU A 42 -3.26 14.88 -13.30
C LEU A 42 -2.13 15.90 -13.42
N LEU A 43 -1.99 16.81 -12.45
CA LEU A 43 -0.89 17.77 -12.42
C LEU A 43 0.47 17.08 -12.43
N PHE A 44 0.63 16.05 -11.60
CA PHE A 44 1.85 15.25 -11.55
C PHE A 44 2.13 14.58 -12.90
N ILE A 45 1.15 13.85 -13.45
CA ILE A 45 1.28 13.15 -14.75
C ILE A 45 1.61 14.12 -15.88
N ILE A 46 0.87 15.24 -16.00
CA ILE A 46 1.09 16.25 -17.04
C ILE A 46 2.49 16.84 -16.91
N THR A 47 2.96 17.13 -15.70
CA THR A 47 4.30 17.67 -15.46
C THR A 47 5.38 16.67 -15.89
N LEU A 48 5.22 15.37 -15.57
CA LEU A 48 6.17 14.35 -15.99
C LEU A 48 6.22 14.16 -17.52
N LEU A 49 5.08 14.29 -18.19
CA LEU A 49 4.95 14.14 -19.63
C LEU A 49 5.37 15.40 -20.42
N ALA A 50 5.43 16.55 -19.76
CA ALA A 50 5.86 17.80 -20.38
C ALA A 50 7.39 17.87 -20.59
N LEU A 51 8.16 17.03 -19.89
CA LEU A 51 9.63 16.99 -19.95
C LEU A 51 10.12 15.75 -20.72
N PRO A 52 11.32 15.81 -21.33
CA PRO A 52 11.97 14.64 -21.90
C PRO A 52 12.19 13.53 -20.85
N PRO A 53 12.07 12.23 -21.20
CA PRO A 53 12.18 11.14 -20.23
C PRO A 53 13.47 11.13 -19.39
N SER A 54 14.60 11.56 -19.96
CA SER A 54 15.88 11.67 -19.25
C SER A 54 15.83 12.73 -18.15
N GLU A 55 15.30 13.92 -18.46
CA GLU A 55 15.17 15.02 -17.50
C GLU A 55 14.19 14.66 -16.39
N THR A 56 13.06 14.03 -16.75
CA THR A 56 12.08 13.52 -15.78
C THR A 56 12.72 12.51 -14.82
N LYS A 57 13.49 11.55 -15.35
CA LYS A 57 14.20 10.56 -14.55
C LYS A 57 15.19 11.22 -13.58
N ASP A 58 15.96 12.19 -14.06
CA ASP A 58 16.96 12.88 -13.24
C ASP A 58 16.29 13.69 -12.13
N ALA A 59 15.24 14.45 -12.43
CA ALA A 59 14.48 15.20 -11.44
C ALA A 59 13.90 14.29 -10.33
N ILE A 60 13.28 13.16 -10.70
CA ILE A 60 12.77 12.17 -9.73
C ILE A 60 13.92 11.60 -8.90
N ASN A 61 15.05 11.26 -9.51
CA ASN A 61 16.20 10.72 -8.79
C ASN A 61 16.81 11.72 -7.82
N THR A 62 16.86 13.00 -8.16
CA THR A 62 17.31 14.06 -7.24
C THR A 62 16.43 14.11 -6.00
N ILE A 63 15.10 14.12 -6.18
CA ILE A 63 14.16 14.15 -5.05
C ILE A 63 14.26 12.87 -4.21
N LYS A 64 14.31 11.70 -4.86
CA LYS A 64 14.47 10.40 -4.21
C LYS A 64 15.75 10.38 -3.36
N ASN A 65 16.89 10.77 -3.93
CA ASN A 65 18.17 10.75 -3.24
C ASN A 65 18.20 11.76 -2.09
N ALA A 66 17.61 12.95 -2.28
CA ALA A 66 17.46 13.91 -1.18
C ALA A 66 16.60 13.34 -0.05
N ALA A 67 15.52 12.61 -0.36
CA ALA A 67 14.72 11.94 0.66
C ALA A 67 15.52 10.85 1.38
N LEU A 68 16.27 10.01 0.67
CA LEU A 68 17.09 8.96 1.27
C LEU A 68 18.19 9.54 2.17
N VAL A 69 18.92 10.57 1.71
CA VAL A 69 20.01 11.17 2.49
C VAL A 69 19.50 11.84 3.77
N ASN A 70 18.33 12.48 3.73
CA ASN A 70 17.84 13.26 4.87
C ASN A 70 16.87 12.49 5.77
N PHE A 71 16.24 11.41 5.29
CA PHE A 71 15.16 10.72 6.00
C PHE A 71 15.32 9.19 6.04
N ASP A 72 16.48 8.62 5.68
CA ASP A 72 16.76 7.17 5.83
C ASP A 72 16.43 6.64 7.23
N PHE A 73 16.75 7.42 8.27
CA PHE A 73 16.48 7.07 9.66
C PHE A 73 14.97 6.91 9.93
N VAL A 74 14.11 7.68 9.25
CA VAL A 74 12.65 7.56 9.39
C VAL A 74 12.17 6.23 8.81
N PHE A 75 12.69 5.84 7.65
CA PHE A 75 12.34 4.55 7.03
C PHE A 75 12.86 3.38 7.88
N MET A 76 14.13 3.43 8.30
CA MET A 76 14.76 2.36 9.07
C MET A 76 14.14 2.22 10.46
N TRP A 77 14.08 3.30 11.25
CA TRP A 77 13.50 3.22 12.59
C TRP A 77 11.99 3.08 12.56
N GLY A 78 11.30 3.69 11.60
CA GLY A 78 9.84 3.58 11.46
C GLY A 78 9.40 2.12 11.32
N ALA A 79 10.04 1.36 10.41
CA ALA A 79 9.73 -0.05 10.23
C ALA A 79 10.02 -0.88 11.49
N ASN A 80 11.16 -0.63 12.15
CA ASN A 80 11.53 -1.34 13.39
C ASN A 80 10.58 -1.02 14.55
N ILE A 81 10.22 0.26 14.74
CA ILE A 81 9.29 0.69 15.77
C ILE A 81 7.91 0.07 15.54
N LEU A 82 7.40 0.09 14.30
CA LEU A 82 6.11 -0.52 13.97
C LEU A 82 6.12 -2.04 14.21
N LEU A 83 7.20 -2.73 13.85
CA LEU A 83 7.36 -4.16 14.13
C LEU A 83 7.36 -4.46 15.62
N LEU A 84 8.20 -3.77 16.40
CA LEU A 84 8.28 -3.95 17.84
C LEU A 84 6.96 -3.59 18.53
N PHE A 85 6.27 -2.55 18.05
CA PHE A 85 4.98 -2.15 18.56
C PHE A 85 3.88 -3.17 18.23
N ALA A 86 3.87 -3.74 17.02
CA ALA A 86 2.96 -4.81 16.63
C ALA A 86 3.15 -6.06 17.52
N ILE A 87 4.40 -6.47 17.74
CA ILE A 87 4.73 -7.56 18.67
C ILE A 87 4.27 -7.22 20.08
N GLY A 88 4.55 -6.00 20.55
CA GLY A 88 4.14 -5.50 21.85
C GLY A 88 2.63 -5.58 22.06
N ILE A 89 1.83 -5.13 21.09
CA ILE A 89 0.37 -5.27 21.15
C ILE A 89 -0.03 -6.74 21.22
N ALA A 90 0.51 -7.57 20.32
CA ALA A 90 0.14 -8.98 20.20
C ALA A 90 0.35 -9.78 21.50
N VAL A 91 1.44 -9.52 22.23
CA VAL A 91 1.73 -10.22 23.50
C VAL A 91 1.10 -9.55 24.73
N SER A 92 0.72 -8.27 24.63
CA SER A 92 0.09 -7.54 25.72
C SER A 92 -1.38 -7.94 25.93
N PRO A 93 -2.01 -7.53 27.05
CA PRO A 93 -3.46 -7.67 27.22
C PRO A 93 -4.30 -6.97 26.13
N LEU A 94 -3.73 -6.01 25.38
CA LEU A 94 -4.42 -5.32 24.29
C LEU A 94 -4.68 -6.25 23.10
N GLY A 95 -3.80 -7.24 22.86
CA GLY A 95 -3.98 -8.25 21.82
C GLY A 95 -5.21 -9.15 22.02
N LYS A 96 -5.82 -9.12 23.22
CA LYS A 96 -7.06 -9.85 23.53
C LYS A 96 -8.32 -9.10 23.13
N ILE A 97 -8.21 -7.83 22.73
CA ILE A 97 -9.36 -7.02 22.31
C ILE A 97 -9.88 -7.56 20.98
N ARG A 98 -11.16 -7.94 20.95
CA ARG A 98 -11.84 -8.38 19.73
C ARG A 98 -12.24 -7.19 18.87
N LEU A 99 -11.92 -7.25 17.59
CA LEU A 99 -12.37 -6.28 16.59
C LEU A 99 -13.88 -6.52 16.31
N GLY A 100 -14.72 -5.50 16.49
CA GLY A 100 -16.18 -5.62 16.46
C GLY A 100 -16.86 -5.79 17.82
N GLY A 101 -16.09 -5.78 18.92
CA GLY A 101 -16.61 -5.80 20.30
C GLY A 101 -16.53 -7.16 20.99
N ASP A 102 -16.88 -7.19 22.29
CA ASP A 102 -16.60 -8.33 23.18
C ASP A 102 -17.25 -9.66 22.71
N LYS A 103 -18.38 -9.58 22.01
CA LYS A 103 -19.13 -10.74 21.52
C LYS A 103 -18.88 -11.03 20.03
N ALA A 104 -18.00 -10.29 19.36
CA ALA A 104 -17.70 -10.54 17.96
C ALA A 104 -17.13 -11.96 17.77
N THR A 105 -17.56 -12.58 16.69
CA THR A 105 -17.09 -13.86 16.17
C THR A 105 -16.47 -13.64 14.79
N THR A 106 -15.63 -14.56 14.34
CA THR A 106 -15.01 -14.47 13.01
C THR A 106 -16.03 -14.76 11.92
N ASP A 107 -16.09 -13.90 10.89
CA ASP A 107 -16.96 -14.12 9.72
C ASP A 107 -16.43 -15.24 8.81
N TYR A 108 -15.11 -15.47 8.83
CA TYR A 108 -14.42 -16.48 8.02
C TYR A 108 -13.65 -17.46 8.91
N SER A 109 -13.51 -18.70 8.43
CA SER A 109 -12.62 -19.67 9.07
C SER A 109 -11.17 -19.18 9.04
N THR A 110 -10.34 -19.62 9.99
CA THR A 110 -8.92 -19.23 10.04
C THR A 110 -8.18 -19.59 8.74
N LEU A 111 -8.47 -20.74 8.14
CA LEU A 111 -7.85 -21.16 6.89
C LEU A 111 -8.25 -20.21 5.74
N SER A 112 -9.55 -19.95 5.59
CA SER A 112 -10.04 -19.01 4.57
C SER A 112 -9.44 -17.62 4.75
N TRP A 113 -9.32 -17.14 6.00
CA TRP A 113 -8.73 -15.85 6.32
C TRP A 113 -7.25 -15.77 5.94
N ILE A 114 -6.46 -16.79 6.27
CA ILE A 114 -5.05 -16.87 5.86
C ILE A 114 -4.94 -16.90 4.32
N SER A 115 -5.77 -17.69 3.64
CA SER A 115 -5.79 -17.73 2.18
C SER A 115 -6.10 -16.37 1.56
N MET A 116 -7.06 -15.62 2.11
CA MET A 116 -7.37 -14.25 1.65
C MET A 116 -6.20 -13.29 1.86
N LEU A 117 -5.47 -13.40 2.97
CA LEU A 117 -4.27 -12.57 3.21
C LEU A 117 -3.18 -12.82 2.17
N PHE A 118 -2.91 -14.07 1.83
CA PHE A 118 -1.95 -14.40 0.77
C PHE A 118 -2.45 -13.96 -0.60
N ALA A 119 -3.74 -14.16 -0.92
CA ALA A 119 -4.31 -13.72 -2.18
C ALA A 119 -4.25 -12.20 -2.36
N ALA A 120 -4.48 -11.43 -1.28
CA ALA A 120 -4.44 -9.97 -1.32
C ALA A 120 -3.01 -9.39 -1.27
N GLY A 121 -2.10 -10.03 -0.52
CA GLY A 121 -0.76 -9.52 -0.25
C GLY A 121 0.32 -9.95 -1.25
N MET A 122 0.16 -11.10 -1.90
CA MET A 122 1.18 -11.65 -2.82
C MET A 122 1.01 -11.07 -4.23
N GLY A 123 1.47 -9.83 -4.43
CA GLY A 123 1.37 -9.14 -5.72
C GLY A 123 2.50 -9.42 -6.71
N ILE A 124 2.49 -8.66 -7.81
CA ILE A 124 3.56 -8.61 -8.83
C ILE A 124 4.94 -8.42 -8.20
N GLY A 125 5.02 -7.70 -7.08
CA GLY A 125 6.27 -7.46 -6.34
C GLY A 125 7.04 -8.73 -6.04
N LEU A 126 6.39 -9.82 -5.60
CA LEU A 126 7.09 -11.08 -5.30
C LEU A 126 7.53 -11.84 -6.55
N ILE A 127 6.75 -11.79 -7.62
CA ILE A 127 7.10 -12.44 -8.89
C ILE A 127 8.27 -11.70 -9.56
N PHE A 128 8.32 -10.37 -9.42
CA PHE A 128 9.39 -9.56 -9.96
C PHE A 128 10.65 -9.63 -9.09
N TRP A 129 10.54 -9.23 -7.82
CA TRP A 129 11.68 -9.08 -6.92
C TRP A 129 12.14 -10.38 -6.29
N GLY A 130 11.30 -11.41 -6.22
CA GLY A 130 11.67 -12.70 -5.64
C GLY A 130 12.87 -13.38 -6.34
N VAL A 131 13.08 -13.08 -7.62
CA VAL A 131 14.29 -13.50 -8.36
C VAL A 131 15.26 -12.32 -8.52
N ALA A 132 14.75 -11.13 -8.87
CA ALA A 132 15.61 -10.01 -9.22
C ALA A 132 16.45 -9.52 -8.03
N GLU A 133 15.87 -9.42 -6.84
CA GLU A 133 16.52 -8.86 -5.64
C GLU A 133 17.66 -9.73 -5.08
N PRO A 134 17.47 -11.04 -4.80
CA PRO A 134 18.58 -11.85 -4.32
C PRO A 134 19.67 -11.99 -5.38
N THR A 135 19.31 -12.02 -6.66
CA THR A 135 20.29 -11.97 -7.76
C THR A 135 21.07 -10.66 -7.74
N ALA A 136 20.40 -9.53 -7.50
CA ALA A 136 21.03 -8.22 -7.41
C ALA A 136 22.06 -8.10 -6.30
N PHE A 137 21.70 -8.59 -5.12
CA PHE A 137 22.58 -8.61 -3.98
C PHE A 137 23.74 -9.60 -4.14
N TYR A 138 23.51 -10.72 -4.82
CA TYR A 138 24.54 -11.74 -5.03
C TYR A 138 25.58 -11.34 -6.08
N THR A 139 25.17 -10.65 -7.15
CA THR A 139 26.07 -10.29 -8.26
C THR A 139 26.52 -8.82 -8.25
N ASP A 140 26.16 -8.06 -7.22
CA ASP A 140 26.51 -6.64 -7.04
C ASP A 140 25.98 -5.69 -8.13
N TRP A 141 24.96 -6.07 -8.92
CA TRP A 141 24.43 -5.16 -9.94
C TRP A 141 23.60 -4.01 -9.34
N ALA A 142 23.16 -4.16 -8.08
CA ALA A 142 22.46 -3.12 -7.31
C ALA A 142 23.08 -2.86 -5.92
N GLY A 143 24.32 -3.31 -5.67
CA GLY A 143 24.99 -3.23 -4.37
C GLY A 143 24.83 -4.50 -3.52
N THR A 144 25.87 -4.89 -2.79
CA THR A 144 25.81 -6.03 -1.86
C THR A 144 25.42 -5.61 -0.43
N PRO A 145 24.54 -6.36 0.26
CA PRO A 145 24.24 -6.10 1.66
C PRO A 145 25.49 -6.34 2.53
N LEU A 146 25.70 -5.47 3.52
CA LEU A 146 26.81 -5.56 4.48
C LEU A 146 28.21 -5.68 3.84
N ASN A 147 28.38 -5.16 2.61
CA ASN A 147 29.62 -5.27 1.82
C ASN A 147 30.09 -6.73 1.61
N ALA A 148 29.16 -7.67 1.47
CA ALA A 148 29.48 -9.05 1.15
C ALA A 148 30.18 -9.16 -0.22
N GLU A 149 31.14 -10.09 -0.35
CA GLU A 149 31.83 -10.33 -1.61
C GLU A 149 30.87 -11.02 -2.61
N PRO A 150 30.68 -10.46 -3.82
CA PRO A 150 29.78 -11.04 -4.81
C PRO A 150 30.27 -12.39 -5.32
N PHE A 151 29.35 -13.20 -5.85
CA PHE A 151 29.65 -14.53 -6.40
C PHE A 151 30.25 -15.55 -5.41
N THR A 152 30.24 -15.28 -4.10
CA THR A 152 30.73 -16.21 -3.07
C THR A 152 29.60 -16.94 -2.34
N GLU A 153 29.90 -18.06 -1.68
CA GLU A 153 28.92 -18.76 -0.83
C GLU A 153 28.37 -17.84 0.27
N GLN A 154 29.23 -17.07 0.92
CA GLN A 154 28.83 -16.08 1.93
C GLN A 154 27.94 -14.98 1.32
N GLY A 155 28.30 -14.46 0.14
CA GLY A 155 27.50 -13.47 -0.58
C GLY A 155 26.09 -13.96 -0.90
N ARG A 156 25.95 -15.24 -1.28
CA ARG A 156 24.64 -15.88 -1.53
C ARG A 156 23.79 -15.93 -0.26
N GLU A 157 24.36 -16.33 0.87
CA GLU A 157 23.64 -16.41 2.15
C GLU A 157 23.17 -15.02 2.61
N ILE A 158 24.04 -14.02 2.51
CA ILE A 158 23.71 -12.63 2.88
C ILE A 158 22.65 -12.04 1.93
N ALA A 159 22.75 -12.29 0.62
CA ALA A 159 21.76 -11.85 -0.36
C ALA A 159 20.36 -12.42 -0.08
N LEU A 160 20.26 -13.72 0.20
CA LEU A 160 19.00 -14.36 0.57
C LEU A 160 18.49 -13.84 1.92
N GLY A 161 19.37 -13.68 2.91
CA GLY A 161 19.02 -13.12 4.22
C GLY A 161 18.45 -11.71 4.14
N ALA A 162 19.06 -10.83 3.34
CA ALA A 162 18.57 -9.47 3.11
C ALA A 162 17.22 -9.46 2.37
N THR A 163 17.04 -10.33 1.39
CA THR A 163 15.74 -10.47 0.69
C THR A 163 14.64 -10.92 1.66
N VAL A 164 14.91 -11.93 2.51
CA VAL A 164 13.96 -12.37 3.54
C VAL A 164 13.67 -11.25 4.55
N PHE A 165 14.67 -10.43 4.88
CA PHE A 165 14.47 -9.27 5.74
C PHE A 165 13.51 -8.24 5.12
N HIS A 166 13.67 -7.90 3.84
CA HIS A 166 12.79 -6.94 3.16
C HIS A 166 11.35 -7.43 2.98
N TRP A 167 11.17 -8.72 2.67
CA TRP A 167 9.85 -9.34 2.43
C TRP A 167 9.24 -10.03 3.65
N GLY A 168 9.93 -9.96 4.78
CA GLY A 168 9.56 -10.59 6.05
C GLY A 168 8.75 -9.67 6.96
N LEU A 169 9.00 -9.78 8.25
CA LEU A 169 8.15 -9.22 9.31
C LEU A 169 7.98 -7.70 9.22
N HIS A 170 8.97 -6.95 8.75
CA HIS A 170 8.91 -5.49 8.67
C HIS A 170 7.81 -5.00 7.74
N ALA A 171 7.69 -5.55 6.53
CA ALA A 171 6.65 -5.18 5.58
C ALA A 171 5.25 -5.55 6.12
N TRP A 172 5.11 -6.76 6.66
CA TRP A 172 3.85 -7.25 7.21
C TRP A 172 3.42 -6.50 8.48
N ALA A 173 4.36 -6.01 9.29
CA ALA A 173 4.04 -5.20 10.46
C ALA A 173 3.42 -3.85 10.07
N ILE A 174 3.89 -3.22 9.00
CA ILE A 174 3.30 -1.97 8.49
C ILE A 174 1.86 -2.22 8.06
N TYR A 175 1.61 -3.25 7.24
CA TYR A 175 0.26 -3.61 6.81
C TYR A 175 -0.65 -3.98 7.98
N GLY A 176 -0.15 -4.84 8.87
CA GLY A 176 -0.88 -5.30 10.05
C GLY A 176 -1.27 -4.14 10.98
N MET A 177 -0.37 -3.18 11.19
CA MET A 177 -0.65 -2.02 12.04
C MET A 177 -1.68 -1.10 11.40
N THR A 178 -1.54 -0.77 10.11
CA THR A 178 -2.52 0.06 9.40
C THR A 178 -3.90 -0.61 9.39
N ALA A 179 -3.96 -1.90 9.09
CA ALA A 179 -5.20 -2.67 9.12
C ALA A 179 -5.82 -2.73 10.52
N LEU A 180 -5.02 -2.95 11.56
CA LEU A 180 -5.46 -2.97 12.95
C LEU A 180 -6.08 -1.63 13.36
N CYS A 181 -5.40 -0.52 13.03
CA CYS A 181 -5.90 0.82 13.31
C CYS A 181 -7.26 1.07 12.64
N LEU A 182 -7.37 0.84 11.33
CA LEU A 182 -8.62 1.00 10.59
C LEU A 182 -9.72 0.11 11.17
N ALA A 183 -9.45 -1.19 11.32
CA ALA A 183 -10.42 -2.15 11.81
C ALA A 183 -10.92 -1.81 13.22
N TYR A 184 -10.03 -1.37 14.12
CA TYR A 184 -10.43 -0.96 15.46
C TYR A 184 -11.34 0.28 15.42
N PHE A 185 -10.97 1.33 14.69
CA PHE A 185 -11.79 2.55 14.66
C PHE A 185 -13.12 2.36 13.93
N VAL A 186 -13.17 1.50 12.92
CA VAL A 186 -14.41 1.16 12.24
C VAL A 186 -15.28 0.26 13.11
N TYR A 187 -14.79 -0.91 13.48
CA TYR A 187 -15.62 -1.94 14.11
C TYR A 187 -15.85 -1.73 15.60
N ASN A 188 -14.90 -1.11 16.33
CA ASN A 188 -15.04 -0.88 17.77
C ASN A 188 -15.43 0.55 18.13
N LYS A 189 -15.32 1.50 17.20
CA LYS A 189 -15.63 2.93 17.43
C LYS A 189 -16.68 3.52 16.49
N GLY A 190 -17.10 2.77 15.46
CA GLY A 190 -18.15 3.20 14.54
C GLY A 190 -17.76 4.34 13.61
N LEU A 191 -16.47 4.66 13.53
CA LEU A 191 -15.96 5.69 12.64
C LEU A 191 -16.00 5.19 11.18
N PRO A 192 -16.03 6.10 10.18
CA PRO A 192 -16.00 5.69 8.79
C PRO A 192 -14.73 4.91 8.46
N LEU A 193 -14.79 4.03 7.44
CA LEU A 193 -13.63 3.32 6.92
C LEU A 193 -12.77 4.28 6.09
N SER A 194 -12.04 5.16 6.78
CA SER A 194 -11.13 6.13 6.17
C SER A 194 -9.88 6.34 7.03
N MET A 195 -8.77 6.74 6.39
CA MET A 195 -7.50 6.98 7.06
C MET A 195 -7.60 8.11 8.10
N ARG A 196 -8.39 9.17 7.83
CA ARG A 196 -8.66 10.25 8.80
C ARG A 196 -9.16 9.74 10.16
N SER A 197 -9.90 8.63 10.19
CA SER A 197 -10.49 8.08 11.42
C SER A 197 -9.45 7.55 12.39
N ILE A 198 -8.30 7.09 11.91
CA ILE A 198 -7.18 6.63 12.74
C ILE A 198 -6.59 7.79 13.57
N PHE A 199 -6.68 9.01 13.04
CA PHE A 199 -6.11 10.21 13.66
C PHE A 199 -7.09 10.94 14.58
N TYR A 200 -8.36 10.51 14.64
CA TYR A 200 -9.38 11.11 15.51
C TYR A 200 -8.97 11.21 16.99
N PRO A 201 -8.29 10.22 17.59
CA PRO A 201 -7.81 10.34 18.97
C PRO A 201 -6.75 11.42 19.19
N LEU A 202 -6.01 11.78 18.14
CA LEU A 202 -4.92 12.76 18.20
C LEU A 202 -5.42 14.18 17.95
N PHE A 203 -6.28 14.36 16.96
CA PHE A 203 -6.71 15.69 16.51
C PHE A 203 -8.18 16.01 16.80
N GLY A 204 -8.95 15.07 17.35
CA GLY A 204 -10.38 15.27 17.61
C GLY A 204 -11.12 15.67 16.34
N ASP A 205 -12.11 16.56 16.46
CA ASP A 205 -12.99 16.92 15.34
C ASP A 205 -12.30 17.65 14.17
N LEU A 206 -11.02 18.02 14.33
CA LEU A 206 -10.23 18.57 13.22
C LEU A 206 -10.09 17.57 12.05
N VAL A 207 -10.14 16.26 12.34
CA VAL A 207 -10.08 15.23 11.28
C VAL A 207 -11.32 15.22 10.39
N TRP A 208 -12.40 15.90 10.77
CA TRP A 208 -13.60 15.99 9.94
C TRP A 208 -13.57 17.20 8.99
N GLY A 209 -12.58 18.08 9.14
CA GLY A 209 -12.37 19.22 8.24
C GLY A 209 -11.16 19.04 7.33
N LYS A 210 -10.50 20.16 7.01
CA LYS A 210 -9.37 20.22 6.08
C LYS A 210 -8.21 19.29 6.43
N LEU A 211 -7.94 19.07 7.72
CA LEU A 211 -6.88 18.16 8.15
C LEU A 211 -7.17 16.71 7.73
N GLY A 212 -8.43 16.26 7.86
CA GLY A 212 -8.87 14.96 7.36
C GLY A 212 -8.79 14.85 5.85
N ASP A 213 -9.17 15.91 5.13
CA ASP A 213 -9.05 15.95 3.67
C ASP A 213 -7.59 15.77 3.24
N VAL A 214 -6.63 16.41 3.92
CA VAL A 214 -5.20 16.22 3.64
C VAL A 214 -4.77 14.78 3.90
N ILE A 215 -5.18 14.18 5.04
CA ILE A 215 -4.85 12.79 5.38
C ILE A 215 -5.35 11.83 4.31
N ASP A 216 -6.61 11.96 3.91
CA ASP A 216 -7.23 11.06 2.93
C ASP A 216 -6.69 11.29 1.52
N VAL A 217 -6.43 12.54 1.12
CA VAL A 217 -5.78 12.85 -0.17
C VAL A 217 -4.41 12.18 -0.22
N MET A 218 -3.61 12.29 0.84
CA MET A 218 -2.30 11.63 0.90
C MET A 218 -2.42 10.10 0.82
N ALA A 219 -3.40 9.51 1.51
CA ALA A 219 -3.67 8.08 1.43
C ALA A 219 -3.99 7.65 -0.01
N VAL A 220 -4.89 8.38 -0.69
CA VAL A 220 -5.24 8.12 -2.10
C VAL A 220 -4.03 8.23 -3.01
N LEU A 221 -3.21 9.27 -2.87
CA LEU A 221 -2.02 9.47 -3.72
C LEU A 221 -0.99 8.36 -3.51
N VAL A 222 -0.68 7.99 -2.26
CA VAL A 222 0.27 6.92 -1.96
C VAL A 222 -0.22 5.57 -2.51
N THR A 223 -1.50 5.25 -2.34
CA THR A 223 -2.09 4.05 -2.93
C THR A 223 -2.02 4.07 -4.45
N LEU A 224 -2.38 5.19 -5.09
CA LEU A 224 -2.36 5.34 -6.54
C LEU A 224 -0.96 5.15 -7.13
N PHE A 225 0.07 5.78 -6.55
CA PHE A 225 1.45 5.62 -7.02
C PHE A 225 2.01 4.22 -6.74
N GLY A 226 1.63 3.60 -5.62
CA GLY A 226 1.98 2.21 -5.33
C GLY A 226 1.40 1.23 -6.35
N LEU A 227 0.10 1.39 -6.68
CA LEU A 227 -0.57 0.59 -7.70
C LEU A 227 0.03 0.81 -9.08
N ALA A 228 0.30 2.05 -9.47
CA ALA A 228 0.92 2.39 -10.75
C ALA A 228 2.30 1.75 -10.91
N THR A 229 3.12 1.77 -9.85
CA THR A 229 4.45 1.14 -9.84
C THR A 229 4.35 -0.37 -10.04
N SER A 230 3.48 -1.04 -9.27
CA SER A 230 3.26 -2.49 -9.38
C SER A 230 2.77 -2.88 -10.79
N LEU A 231 1.82 -2.13 -11.33
CA LEU A 231 1.26 -2.37 -12.67
C LEU A 231 2.30 -2.15 -13.78
N GLY A 232 3.14 -1.12 -13.65
CA GLY A 232 4.23 -0.85 -14.60
C GLY A 232 5.28 -1.97 -14.61
N LEU A 233 5.70 -2.44 -13.43
CA LEU A 233 6.61 -3.58 -13.31
C LEU A 233 6.00 -4.86 -13.90
N GLY A 234 4.73 -5.14 -13.60
CA GLY A 234 4.03 -6.32 -14.11
C GLY A 234 3.86 -6.29 -15.63
N GLY A 235 3.51 -5.13 -16.19
CA GLY A 235 3.41 -4.95 -17.64
C GLY A 235 4.75 -5.18 -18.35
N SER A 236 5.84 -4.61 -17.82
CA SER A 236 7.19 -4.82 -18.35
C SER A 236 7.65 -6.28 -18.24
N GLN A 237 7.39 -6.92 -17.10
CA GLN A 237 7.74 -8.32 -16.88
C GLN A 237 6.96 -9.25 -17.82
N ALA A 238 5.65 -9.03 -17.99
CA ALA A 238 4.82 -9.79 -18.90
C ALA A 238 5.26 -9.61 -20.37
N ALA A 239 5.58 -8.38 -20.79
CA ALA A 239 6.10 -8.10 -22.12
C ALA A 239 7.44 -8.83 -22.37
N SER A 240 8.34 -8.82 -21.38
CA SER A 240 9.60 -9.55 -21.44
C SER A 240 9.39 -11.06 -21.58
N GLY A 241 8.46 -11.64 -20.81
CA GLY A 241 8.10 -13.06 -20.91
C GLY A 241 7.52 -13.43 -22.27
N ILE A 242 6.60 -12.62 -22.80
CA ILE A 242 6.03 -12.79 -24.14
C ILE A 242 7.12 -12.70 -25.21
N SER A 243 8.01 -11.72 -25.10
CA SER A 243 9.14 -11.55 -26.02
C SER A 243 10.06 -12.78 -26.01
N HIS A 244 10.37 -13.30 -24.82
CA HIS A 244 11.22 -14.48 -24.66
C HIS A 244 10.61 -15.75 -25.23
N VAL A 245 9.30 -15.99 -24.99
CA VAL A 245 8.63 -17.25 -25.38
C VAL A 245 8.12 -17.23 -26.81
N LEU A 246 7.57 -16.10 -27.26
CA LEU A 246 6.88 -15.98 -28.55
C LEU A 246 7.70 -15.19 -29.60
N GLY A 247 8.85 -14.63 -29.22
CA GLY A 247 9.74 -13.91 -30.14
C GLY A 247 9.25 -12.52 -30.55
N PHE A 248 8.23 -11.96 -29.88
CA PHE A 248 7.80 -10.58 -30.12
C PHE A 248 8.85 -9.58 -29.65
N GLU A 249 8.90 -8.40 -30.27
CA GLU A 249 9.74 -7.30 -29.78
C GLU A 249 9.20 -6.75 -28.45
N ASN A 250 10.07 -6.62 -27.44
CA ASN A 250 9.74 -5.97 -26.17
C ASN A 250 9.71 -4.44 -26.33
N SER A 251 8.67 -3.95 -27.02
CA SER A 251 8.44 -2.54 -27.29
C SER A 251 7.58 -1.88 -26.20
N LEU A 252 7.67 -0.54 -26.08
CA LEU A 252 6.80 0.24 -25.20
C LEU A 252 5.32 0.03 -25.52
N LEU A 253 4.98 -0.14 -26.80
CA LEU A 253 3.61 -0.42 -27.24
C LEU A 253 3.09 -1.76 -26.69
N LEU A 254 3.93 -2.80 -26.67
CA LEU A 254 3.55 -4.09 -26.10
C LEU A 254 3.28 -3.97 -24.60
N GLN A 255 4.17 -3.28 -23.86
CA GLN A 255 4.01 -3.05 -22.42
C GLN A 255 2.71 -2.27 -22.10
N GLN A 256 2.46 -1.17 -22.83
CA GLN A 256 1.23 -0.38 -22.68
C GLN A 256 -0.02 -1.19 -23.04
N GLY A 257 0.02 -1.98 -24.11
CA GLY A 257 -1.09 -2.84 -24.51
C GLY A 257 -1.44 -3.87 -23.44
N ILE A 258 -0.45 -4.51 -22.82
CA ILE A 258 -0.66 -5.46 -21.71
C ILE A 258 -1.27 -4.75 -20.49
N ILE A 259 -0.75 -3.57 -20.14
CA ILE A 259 -1.27 -2.78 -19.02
C ILE A 259 -2.75 -2.41 -19.25
N LEU A 260 -3.10 -1.92 -20.44
CA LEU A 260 -4.47 -1.59 -20.82
C LEU A 260 -5.39 -2.83 -20.77
N LEU A 261 -4.90 -3.98 -21.23
CA LEU A 261 -5.64 -5.24 -21.17
C LEU A 261 -5.93 -5.65 -19.72
N ILE A 262 -4.92 -5.67 -18.85
CA ILE A 262 -5.06 -6.06 -17.44
C ILE A 262 -6.02 -5.09 -16.73
N MET A 263 -5.87 -3.79 -16.94
CA MET A 263 -6.80 -2.80 -16.38
C MET A 263 -8.24 -2.99 -16.88
N GLY A 264 -8.41 -3.26 -18.18
CA GLY A 264 -9.72 -3.54 -18.76
C GLY A 264 -10.38 -4.76 -18.13
N LEU A 265 -9.65 -5.86 -17.95
CA LEU A 265 -10.13 -7.06 -17.28
C LEU A 265 -10.50 -6.79 -15.81
N ALA A 266 -9.68 -6.01 -15.10
CA ALA A 266 -9.97 -5.62 -13.71
C ALA A 266 -11.24 -4.78 -13.61
N ILE A 267 -11.43 -3.79 -14.49
CA ILE A 267 -12.65 -2.96 -14.54
C ILE A 267 -13.87 -3.83 -14.85
N LEU A 268 -13.77 -4.74 -15.82
CA LEU A 268 -14.86 -5.66 -16.16
C LEU A 268 -15.24 -6.58 -14.98
N SER A 269 -14.25 -7.04 -14.21
CA SER A 269 -14.48 -7.81 -12.99
C SER A 269 -15.23 -7.00 -11.94
N ILE A 270 -14.80 -5.75 -11.68
CA ILE A 270 -15.45 -4.85 -10.72
C ILE A 270 -16.91 -4.55 -11.13
N ILE A 271 -17.17 -4.29 -12.41
CA ILE A 271 -18.52 -4.01 -12.91
C ILE A 271 -19.45 -5.23 -12.76
N ARG A 272 -18.92 -6.45 -12.90
CA ARG A 272 -19.70 -7.69 -12.77
C ARG A 272 -20.03 -8.08 -11.32
N GLY A 273 -19.42 -7.41 -10.34
CA GLY A 273 -19.63 -7.65 -8.91
C GLY A 273 -18.65 -8.67 -8.34
N MET A 274 -18.11 -8.38 -7.15
CA MET A 274 -17.08 -9.17 -6.47
C MET A 274 -17.54 -10.56 -5.99
N ASP A 275 -18.85 -10.86 -6.09
CA ASP A 275 -19.42 -12.16 -5.67
C ASP A 275 -19.31 -13.25 -6.75
N GLY A 276 -18.93 -12.90 -7.99
CA GLY A 276 -18.84 -13.83 -9.12
C GLY A 276 -17.41 -14.12 -9.61
N GLY A 277 -16.40 -13.74 -8.83
CA GLY A 277 -14.98 -13.92 -9.15
C GLY A 277 -14.59 -15.35 -9.52
#